data_AF-A0A8T7AIU1-F1
#
_entry.id   AF-A0A8T7AIU1-F1
#
_cell.length_a   1.000
_cell.length_b   1.000
_cell.length_c   1.000
_cell.angle_alpha   90.00
_cell.angle_beta   90.00
_cell.angle_gamma   90.00
#
_symmetry.space_group_name_H-M   'P 1'
#
loop_
_entity.id
_entity.type
_entity.pdbx_description
1 polymer ?
#
loop_
_entity_poly.entity_id
_entity_poly.type
_entity_poly.pdbx_seq_one_letter_code
_entity_poly.pdbx_strand_id
1 'polypeptide(L)'
;MDRRRFLQGLAAAAIVPAASSAGRAAEPEVGPLRPDPGGLLDLPEGYEYTVVSRAGAVMSDGMLVPHAHDGMAAFPGEDGRVILVCNHELGPAYFSRSAFGPSFDALPLEVREKVYDAGNGRTPGAGGTTTKIYNPETSRTEREYLSLAGTELNCAGGPTPWGSWLSCEECFESPGTGWSVGRIVNRERAHGYVFEVPAEHRGLVEPEPIRAMGRFEHEAAAVHPATGIVYMTEDRHHSL
;
A
#
# COMPACT_ATOMS: atom_id res chain seq x y z
N MET A 1 13.97 6.39 9.88
CA MET A 1 14.79 5.86 8.76
C MET A 1 15.18 7.03 7.87
N ASP A 2 16.46 7.30 7.66
CA ASP A 2 16.90 8.36 6.73
C ASP A 2 16.69 7.85 5.30
N ARG A 3 15.73 8.44 4.58
CA ARG A 3 15.40 8.05 3.20
C ARG A 3 16.62 8.11 2.26
N ARG A 4 17.64 8.89 2.65
CA ARG A 4 18.90 9.06 1.92
C ARG A 4 19.87 7.90 2.04
N ARG A 5 19.60 6.88 2.86
CA ARG A 5 20.50 5.71 3.04
C ARG A 5 19.85 4.37 2.74
N PHE A 6 18.65 4.36 2.16
CA PHE A 6 17.86 3.14 1.93
C PHE A 6 18.62 2.06 1.14
N LEU A 7 19.35 2.44 0.09
CA LEU A 7 20.08 1.49 -0.76
C LEU A 7 21.32 0.87 -0.10
N GLN A 8 21.86 1.46 0.97
CA GLN A 8 22.98 0.88 1.71
C GLN A 8 22.54 -0.32 2.58
N GLY A 9 21.23 -0.56 2.73
CA GLY A 9 20.67 -1.67 3.51
C GLY A 9 20.19 -2.88 2.71
N LEU A 10 20.20 -2.83 1.37
CA LEU A 10 19.80 -3.96 0.52
C LEU A 10 20.93 -5.00 0.44
N ALA A 11 21.08 -5.81 1.49
CA ALA A 11 21.74 -7.09 1.37
C ALA A 11 20.79 -8.02 0.59
N ALA A 12 21.15 -8.39 -0.64
CA ALA A 12 20.38 -9.32 -1.46
C ALA A 12 20.14 -10.62 -0.67
N ALA A 13 18.90 -10.90 -0.31
CA ALA A 13 18.49 -12.18 0.25
C ALA A 13 18.40 -13.23 -0.88
N ALA A 14 19.55 -13.61 -1.44
CA ALA A 14 19.67 -14.84 -2.19
C ALA A 14 19.94 -15.96 -1.18
N ILE A 15 18.99 -16.87 -1.01
CA ILE A 15 19.16 -18.08 -0.20
C ILE A 15 20.23 -18.95 -0.89
N VAL A 16 21.45 -18.93 -0.37
CA VAL A 16 22.51 -19.89 -0.74
C VAL A 16 22.73 -20.81 0.47
N PRO A 17 22.79 -22.14 0.32
CA PRO A 17 23.04 -23.04 1.44
C PRO A 17 24.41 -22.74 2.03
N ALA A 18 24.46 -22.58 3.36
CA ALA A 18 25.67 -22.21 4.09
C ALA A 18 26.76 -23.28 3.97
N ALA A 19 27.86 -22.94 3.29
CA ALA A 19 29.18 -23.50 3.54
C ALA A 19 30.02 -22.39 4.19
N SER A 20 30.47 -22.65 5.42
CA SER A 20 31.23 -21.72 6.25
C SER A 20 32.64 -21.50 5.70
N SER A 21 32.81 -20.37 5.00
CA SER A 21 34.10 -19.69 4.87
C SER A 21 33.92 -18.28 5.42
N ALA A 22 34.83 -17.85 6.31
CA ALA A 22 34.92 -16.48 6.78
C ALA A 22 35.28 -15.56 5.60
N GLY A 23 34.28 -15.16 4.82
CA GLY A 23 34.40 -14.16 3.79
C GLY A 23 34.57 -12.79 4.44
N ARG A 24 35.58 -12.03 4.00
CA ARG A 24 35.57 -10.57 4.12
C ARG A 24 34.16 -10.10 3.78
N ALA A 25 33.56 -9.24 4.61
CA ALA A 25 32.39 -8.48 4.19
C ALA A 25 32.77 -7.85 2.84
N ALA A 26 32.11 -8.28 1.77
CA ALA A 26 32.32 -7.69 0.46
C ALA A 26 32.06 -6.20 0.64
N GLU A 27 32.99 -5.35 0.16
CA GLU A 27 32.64 -3.94 0.01
C GLU A 27 31.34 -3.89 -0.80
N PRO A 28 30.37 -3.03 -0.43
CA PRO A 28 29.14 -2.94 -1.18
C PRO A 28 29.52 -2.70 -2.64
N GLU A 29 29.08 -3.62 -3.52
CA GLU A 29 29.26 -3.55 -4.97
C GLU A 29 28.68 -2.24 -5.55
N VAL A 30 27.88 -1.58 -4.72
CA VAL A 30 27.24 -0.30 -4.92
C VAL A 30 28.11 0.80 -4.28
N GLY A 31 28.63 1.70 -5.11
CA GLY A 31 29.50 2.81 -4.69
C GLY A 31 28.83 3.83 -3.72
N PRO A 32 29.55 4.88 -3.31
CA PRO A 32 29.03 5.87 -2.36
C PRO A 32 27.81 6.61 -2.92
N LEU A 33 26.88 6.96 -2.05
CA LEU A 33 25.69 7.73 -2.40
C LEU A 33 26.06 9.17 -2.76
N ARG A 34 25.46 9.67 -3.84
CA ARG A 34 25.57 11.06 -4.29
C ARG A 34 24.31 11.80 -3.87
N PRO A 35 24.44 12.96 -3.20
CA PRO A 35 23.29 13.79 -2.85
C PRO A 35 22.46 14.14 -4.08
N ASP A 36 21.16 13.91 -4.01
CA ASP A 36 20.22 14.33 -5.05
C ASP A 36 19.95 15.84 -4.93
N PRO A 37 20.19 16.65 -5.98
CA PRO A 37 19.86 18.07 -5.98
C PRO A 37 18.36 18.34 -5.76
N GLY A 38 17.49 17.40 -6.18
CA GLY A 38 16.04 17.45 -5.93
C GLY A 38 15.64 17.01 -4.51
N GLY A 39 16.58 16.45 -3.74
CA GLY A 39 16.43 16.09 -2.34
C GLY A 39 15.49 14.92 -2.06
N LEU A 40 15.16 14.09 -3.06
CA LEU A 40 14.27 12.95 -2.88
C LEU A 40 15.04 11.68 -2.49
N LEU A 41 16.01 11.26 -3.31
CA LEU A 41 16.75 9.99 -3.11
C LEU A 41 18.22 10.15 -3.51
N ASP A 42 19.12 10.04 -2.55
CA ASP A 42 20.55 9.98 -2.80
C ASP A 42 20.90 8.61 -3.40
N LEU A 43 21.49 8.60 -4.60
CA LEU A 43 21.79 7.37 -5.35
C LEU A 43 23.29 7.22 -5.62
N PRO A 44 23.79 5.98 -5.72
CA PRO A 44 25.15 5.72 -6.23
C PRO A 44 25.31 6.17 -7.68
N GLU A 45 26.56 6.29 -8.14
CA GLU A 45 26.84 6.52 -9.56
C GLU A 45 26.24 5.41 -10.45
N GLY A 46 25.64 5.80 -11.57
CA GLY A 46 25.03 4.88 -12.54
C GLY A 46 23.59 4.47 -12.22
N TYR A 47 23.04 4.91 -11.08
CA TYR A 47 21.65 4.70 -10.71
C TYR A 47 20.83 5.97 -10.91
N GLU A 48 19.59 5.79 -11.35
CA GLU A 48 18.60 6.85 -11.53
C GLU A 48 17.26 6.42 -10.93
N TYR A 49 16.40 7.39 -10.61
CA TYR A 49 15.03 7.12 -10.18
C TYR A 49 14.04 7.93 -11.00
N THR A 50 12.80 7.46 -11.05
CA THR A 50 11.65 8.22 -11.54
C THR A 50 10.56 8.18 -10.50
N VAL A 51 9.90 9.33 -10.28
CA VAL A 51 8.74 9.41 -9.39
C VAL A 51 7.53 8.86 -10.13
N VAL A 52 7.03 7.69 -9.69
CA VAL A 52 5.88 7.02 -10.31
C VAL A 52 4.53 7.45 -9.73
N SER A 53 4.52 8.11 -8.56
CA SER A 53 3.32 8.65 -7.91
C SER A 53 3.72 9.71 -6.89
N ARG A 54 2.83 10.67 -6.64
CA ARG A 54 3.04 11.74 -5.66
C ARG A 54 1.76 12.02 -4.90
N ALA A 55 1.82 11.90 -3.57
CA ALA A 55 0.70 12.21 -2.69
C ALA A 55 0.11 13.61 -2.95
N GLY A 56 -1.22 13.71 -2.95
CA GLY A 56 -1.97 14.93 -3.22
C GLY A 56 -2.05 15.32 -4.70
N ALA A 57 -1.42 14.59 -5.62
CA ALA A 57 -1.65 14.78 -7.06
C ALA A 57 -3.06 14.31 -7.44
N VAL A 58 -3.63 14.92 -8.48
CA VAL A 58 -4.91 14.48 -9.04
C VAL A 58 -4.66 13.27 -9.93
N MET A 59 -5.37 12.18 -9.65
CA MET A 59 -5.35 10.92 -10.37
C MET A 59 -6.20 10.98 -11.65
N SER A 60 -6.11 9.95 -12.49
CA SER A 60 -6.85 9.89 -13.76
C SER A 60 -8.37 9.72 -13.58
N ASP A 61 -8.83 9.31 -12.40
CA ASP A 61 -10.23 9.25 -11.99
C ASP A 61 -10.75 10.56 -11.34
N GLY A 62 -9.89 11.59 -11.24
CA GLY A 62 -10.22 12.87 -10.62
C GLY A 62 -10.08 12.92 -9.10
N MET A 63 -9.77 11.79 -8.45
CA MET A 63 -9.50 11.71 -7.01
C MET A 63 -8.06 12.14 -6.70
N LEU A 64 -7.71 12.25 -5.42
CA LEU A 64 -6.32 12.54 -5.01
C LEU A 64 -5.55 11.25 -4.76
N VAL A 65 -4.24 11.25 -5.07
CA VAL A 65 -3.33 10.23 -4.55
C VAL A 65 -3.29 10.37 -3.03
N PRO A 66 -3.73 9.37 -2.24
CA PRO A 66 -3.61 9.46 -0.79
C PRO A 66 -2.15 9.58 -0.36
N HIS A 67 -1.94 10.10 0.84
CA HIS A 67 -0.62 10.10 1.47
C HIS A 67 -0.27 8.69 1.99
N ALA A 68 0.86 8.58 2.69
CA ALA A 68 1.28 7.36 3.38
C ALA A 68 1.28 6.11 2.46
N HIS A 69 1.87 6.23 1.26
CA HIS A 69 2.15 5.08 0.41
C HIS A 69 2.91 4.01 1.20
N ASP A 70 2.42 2.79 1.17
CA ASP A 70 3.00 1.66 1.90
C ASP A 70 3.15 0.42 0.99
N GLY A 71 2.91 -0.78 1.51
CA GLY A 71 3.07 -2.05 0.81
C GLY A 71 2.44 -2.06 -0.58
N MET A 72 3.16 -2.67 -1.52
CA MET A 72 2.78 -2.69 -2.92
C MET A 72 3.34 -3.90 -3.64
N ALA A 73 2.69 -4.26 -4.76
CA ALA A 73 3.21 -5.25 -5.69
C ALA A 73 3.05 -4.80 -7.14
N ALA A 74 4.03 -5.19 -7.95
CA ALA A 74 4.03 -5.01 -9.40
C ALA A 74 3.51 -6.28 -10.08
N PHE A 75 2.61 -6.09 -11.04
CA PHE A 75 2.01 -7.14 -11.86
C PHE A 75 2.26 -6.84 -13.35
N PRO A 76 2.32 -7.88 -14.21
CA PRO A 76 2.39 -7.66 -15.63
C PRO A 76 1.13 -6.95 -16.13
N GLY A 77 1.30 -5.97 -17.02
CA GLY A 77 0.24 -5.33 -17.78
C GLY A 77 0.40 -5.61 -19.28
N GLU A 78 -0.62 -5.19 -20.05
CA GLU A 78 -0.61 -5.27 -21.51
C GLU A 78 0.55 -4.45 -22.11
N ASP A 79 1.03 -4.85 -23.29
CA ASP A 79 2.06 -4.10 -24.05
C ASP A 79 3.30 -3.69 -23.23
N GLY A 80 3.76 -4.57 -22.33
CA GLY A 80 4.94 -4.32 -21.50
C GLY A 80 4.73 -3.31 -20.37
N ARG A 81 3.48 -2.88 -20.10
CA ARG A 81 3.17 -2.02 -18.94
C ARG A 81 3.35 -2.81 -17.64
N VAL A 82 3.56 -2.06 -16.57
CA VAL A 82 3.57 -2.58 -15.20
C VAL A 82 2.36 -2.02 -14.48
N ILE A 83 1.59 -2.91 -13.86
CA ILE A 83 0.50 -2.53 -12.97
C ILE A 83 1.05 -2.52 -11.54
N LEU A 84 0.98 -1.38 -10.85
CA LEU A 84 1.40 -1.26 -9.45
C LEU A 84 0.17 -1.02 -8.58
N VAL A 85 -0.17 -1.97 -7.71
CA VAL A 85 -1.19 -1.78 -6.66
C VAL A 85 -0.46 -1.42 -5.36
N CYS A 86 -0.82 -0.29 -4.75
CA CYS A 86 -0.12 0.28 -3.61
C CYS A 86 -1.10 0.71 -2.53
N ASN A 87 -0.81 0.29 -1.29
CA ASN A 87 -1.56 0.66 -0.10
C ASN A 87 -1.33 2.10 0.32
N HIS A 88 -2.28 2.60 1.11
CA HIS A 88 -2.20 3.87 1.80
C HIS A 88 -2.57 3.72 3.28
N GLU A 89 -1.57 3.85 4.15
CA GLU A 89 -1.65 3.58 5.59
C GLU A 89 -2.25 4.78 6.34
N LEU A 90 -3.54 5.02 6.13
CA LEU A 90 -4.25 6.16 6.70
C LEU A 90 -5.44 5.69 7.54
N GLY A 91 -5.50 6.19 8.77
CA GLY A 91 -6.71 6.15 9.60
C GLY A 91 -7.64 7.35 9.36
N PRO A 92 -8.90 7.28 9.77
CA PRO A 92 -9.96 8.27 9.50
C PRO A 92 -9.63 9.67 10.08
N ALA A 93 -8.79 9.74 11.12
CA ALA A 93 -8.32 11.01 11.66
C ALA A 93 -7.53 11.86 10.63
N TYR A 94 -6.98 11.23 9.58
CA TYR A 94 -6.22 11.85 8.50
C TYR A 94 -7.04 12.06 7.22
N PHE A 95 -8.36 12.16 7.31
CA PHE A 95 -9.28 12.31 6.17
C PHE A 95 -8.80 13.31 5.09
N SER A 96 -8.26 14.47 5.47
CA SER A 96 -7.78 15.49 4.52
C SER A 96 -6.58 15.07 3.66
N ARG A 97 -5.99 13.90 3.96
CA ARG A 97 -4.87 13.27 3.24
C ARG A 97 -5.30 12.02 2.47
N SER A 98 -6.59 11.66 2.51
CA SER A 98 -7.17 10.53 1.77
C SER A 98 -7.38 10.89 0.29
N ALA A 99 -7.86 9.92 -0.50
CA ALA A 99 -8.28 10.16 -1.88
C ALA A 99 -9.48 11.11 -2.01
N PHE A 100 -10.28 11.25 -0.95
CA PHE A 100 -11.58 11.90 -0.95
C PHE A 100 -11.53 13.43 -0.99
N GLY A 101 -10.35 14.02 -0.84
CA GLY A 101 -10.20 15.46 -0.75
C GLY A 101 -10.89 16.05 0.49
N PRO A 102 -11.45 17.27 0.41
CA PRO A 102 -11.93 17.99 1.60
C PRO A 102 -13.34 17.62 2.05
N SER A 103 -14.14 16.90 1.25
CA SER A 103 -15.55 16.63 1.57
C SER A 103 -15.99 15.28 1.02
N PHE A 104 -16.37 14.38 1.93
CA PHE A 104 -16.87 13.05 1.57
C PHE A 104 -18.23 13.15 0.88
N ASP A 105 -19.13 14.01 1.36
CA ASP A 105 -20.47 14.20 0.79
C ASP A 105 -20.45 14.75 -0.65
N ALA A 106 -19.37 15.43 -1.03
CA ALA A 106 -19.18 15.96 -2.38
C ALA A 106 -18.73 14.90 -3.39
N LEU A 107 -18.39 13.69 -2.94
CA LEU A 107 -17.95 12.62 -3.83
C LEU A 107 -19.10 12.08 -4.68
N PRO A 108 -18.78 11.60 -5.90
CA PRO A 108 -19.74 10.87 -6.72
C PRO A 108 -20.39 9.72 -5.95
N LEU A 109 -21.68 9.47 -6.21
CA LEU A 109 -22.44 8.46 -5.48
C LEU A 109 -21.82 7.07 -5.65
N GLU A 110 -21.36 6.76 -6.85
CA GLU A 110 -20.69 5.50 -7.19
C GLU A 110 -19.39 5.26 -6.42
N VAL A 111 -18.72 6.32 -5.96
CA VAL A 111 -17.56 6.20 -5.06
C VAL A 111 -18.05 5.95 -3.64
N ARG A 112 -19.00 6.75 -3.14
CA ARG A 112 -19.52 6.64 -1.77
C ARG A 112 -20.15 5.28 -1.48
N GLU A 113 -20.79 4.66 -2.48
CA GLU A 113 -21.38 3.32 -2.36
C GLU A 113 -20.32 2.19 -2.28
N LYS A 114 -19.07 2.45 -2.67
CA LYS A 114 -17.95 1.50 -2.68
C LYS A 114 -16.91 1.75 -1.59
N VAL A 115 -17.27 2.50 -0.56
CA VAL A 115 -16.44 2.75 0.61
C VAL A 115 -16.80 1.72 1.68
N TYR A 116 -15.80 0.97 2.17
CA TYR A 116 -16.02 -0.06 3.18
C TYR A 116 -16.75 0.47 4.43
N ASP A 117 -16.21 1.54 5.02
CA ASP A 117 -16.78 2.25 6.16
C ASP A 117 -16.88 3.76 5.84
N ALA A 118 -18.11 4.27 5.74
CA ALA A 118 -18.39 5.68 5.50
C ALA A 118 -18.29 6.53 6.78
N GLY A 119 -18.13 5.90 7.95
CA GLY A 119 -18.02 6.55 9.24
C GLY A 119 -19.22 7.44 9.57
N ASN A 120 -20.43 6.96 9.26
CA ASN A 120 -21.69 7.70 9.30
C ASN A 120 -21.67 8.99 8.45
N GLY A 121 -20.91 9.00 7.35
CA GLY A 121 -20.68 10.16 6.50
C GLY A 121 -19.76 11.23 7.12
N ARG A 122 -19.16 10.98 8.28
CA ARG A 122 -18.37 11.98 9.02
C ARG A 122 -16.89 11.67 9.03
N THR A 123 -16.53 10.41 9.21
CA THR A 123 -15.15 9.96 9.37
C THR A 123 -14.94 8.65 8.62
N PRO A 124 -15.08 8.64 7.28
CA PRO A 124 -14.86 7.44 6.48
C PRO A 124 -13.43 6.95 6.65
N GLY A 125 -13.22 5.64 6.47
CA GLY A 125 -11.89 5.05 6.43
C GLY A 125 -11.03 5.73 5.35
N ALA A 126 -9.85 6.22 5.73
CA ALA A 126 -9.04 7.11 4.89
C ALA A 126 -7.96 6.38 4.07
N GLY A 127 -7.77 5.09 4.30
CA GLY A 127 -6.81 4.24 3.62
C GLY A 127 -7.35 3.68 2.30
N GLY A 128 -6.89 2.50 1.95
CA GLY A 128 -7.23 1.78 0.73
C GLY A 128 -6.02 1.59 -0.17
N THR A 129 -6.27 1.44 -1.46
CA THR A 129 -5.22 1.22 -2.46
C THR A 129 -5.39 2.12 -3.67
N THR A 130 -4.27 2.49 -4.29
CA THR A 130 -4.25 3.04 -5.65
C THR A 130 -3.62 2.05 -6.61
N THR A 131 -4.12 2.01 -7.85
CA THR A 131 -3.53 1.21 -8.94
C THR A 131 -2.97 2.13 -10.00
N LYS A 132 -1.75 1.84 -10.46
CA LYS A 132 -1.01 2.61 -11.47
C LYS A 132 -0.71 1.75 -12.67
N ILE A 133 -0.83 2.33 -13.86
CA ILE A 133 -0.36 1.74 -15.12
C ILE A 133 0.90 2.49 -15.51
N TYR A 134 2.06 1.88 -15.28
CA TYR A 134 3.36 2.45 -15.57
C TYR A 134 3.92 1.90 -16.87
N ASN A 135 4.48 2.77 -17.69
CA ASN A 135 5.14 2.43 -18.94
C ASN A 135 6.66 2.55 -18.76
N PRO A 136 7.40 1.43 -18.71
CA PRO A 136 8.85 1.45 -18.56
C PRO A 136 9.60 2.04 -19.76
N GLU A 137 9.05 1.98 -20.97
CA GLU A 137 9.70 2.52 -22.18
C GLU A 137 9.74 4.05 -22.16
N THR A 138 8.75 4.69 -21.57
CA THR A 138 8.65 6.16 -21.47
C THR A 138 8.95 6.70 -20.09
N SER A 139 9.19 5.82 -19.12
CA SER A 139 9.32 6.13 -17.69
C SER A 139 8.18 7.00 -17.16
N ARG A 140 6.92 6.66 -17.50
CA ARG A 140 5.75 7.46 -17.13
C ARG A 140 4.61 6.59 -16.59
N THR A 141 3.95 7.11 -15.57
CA THR A 141 2.64 6.61 -15.15
C THR A 141 1.59 7.13 -16.12
N GLU A 142 1.01 6.23 -16.92
CA GLU A 142 -0.01 6.54 -17.94
C GLU A 142 -1.40 6.71 -17.29
N ARG A 143 -1.68 5.96 -16.22
CA ARG A 143 -2.90 6.07 -15.42
C ARG A 143 -2.63 5.79 -13.96
N GLU A 144 -3.41 6.41 -13.09
CA GLU A 144 -3.42 6.17 -11.66
C GLU A 144 -4.85 6.41 -11.16
N TYR A 145 -5.38 5.53 -10.33
CA TYR A 145 -6.77 5.61 -9.84
C TYR A 145 -6.92 4.88 -8.50
N LEU A 146 -7.98 5.21 -7.76
CA LEU A 146 -8.36 4.55 -6.53
C LEU A 146 -8.92 3.15 -6.83
N SER A 147 -8.37 2.13 -6.20
CA SER A 147 -8.75 0.72 -6.43
C SER A 147 -9.44 0.04 -5.25
N LEU A 148 -9.20 0.50 -4.02
CA LEU A 148 -9.92 0.12 -2.80
C LEU A 148 -10.13 1.37 -1.95
N ALA A 149 -11.28 1.47 -1.28
CA ALA A 149 -11.65 2.66 -0.51
C ALA A 149 -12.37 2.33 0.80
N GLY A 150 -12.19 3.19 1.81
CA GLY A 150 -12.92 3.10 3.08
C GLY A 150 -12.33 2.14 4.11
N THR A 151 -11.19 1.53 3.80
CA THR A 151 -10.41 0.74 4.75
C THR A 151 -9.48 1.64 5.56
N GLU A 152 -8.89 1.11 6.63
CA GLU A 152 -8.05 1.86 7.57
C GLU A 152 -6.68 1.22 7.70
N LEU A 153 -5.64 2.08 7.74
CA LEU A 153 -4.27 1.68 8.05
C LEU A 153 -3.82 0.48 7.21
N ASN A 154 -4.04 0.57 5.89
CA ASN A 154 -3.55 -0.43 4.96
C ASN A 154 -2.02 -0.38 4.96
N CYS A 155 -1.38 -1.31 5.64
CA CYS A 155 0.07 -1.33 5.84
C CYS A 155 0.74 -2.10 4.69
N ALA A 156 1.21 -3.33 4.94
CA ALA A 156 1.72 -4.22 3.91
C ALA A 156 0.63 -5.16 3.35
N GLY A 157 1.03 -6.38 3.00
CA GLY A 157 0.15 -7.30 2.28
C GLY A 157 0.93 -8.36 1.54
N GLY A 158 0.38 -8.83 0.43
CA GLY A 158 1.16 -9.62 -0.51
C GLY A 158 0.46 -9.97 -1.81
N PRO A 159 1.23 -10.22 -2.89
CA PRO A 159 0.69 -10.61 -4.17
C PRO A 159 0.20 -12.06 -4.12
N THR A 160 -0.91 -12.32 -4.79
CA THR A 160 -1.42 -13.67 -5.02
C THR A 160 -0.89 -14.24 -6.33
N PRO A 161 -0.70 -15.57 -6.43
CA PRO A 161 -0.30 -16.22 -7.68
C PRO A 161 -1.32 -16.05 -8.83
N TRP A 162 -2.56 -15.69 -8.52
CA TRP A 162 -3.64 -15.45 -9.49
C TRP A 162 -3.80 -13.97 -9.86
N GLY A 163 -2.83 -13.11 -9.55
CA GLY A 163 -2.75 -11.75 -10.09
C GLY A 163 -3.55 -10.71 -9.30
N SER A 164 -3.66 -10.88 -7.98
CA SER A 164 -4.29 -9.90 -7.09
C SER A 164 -3.33 -9.45 -5.99
N TRP A 165 -3.63 -8.30 -5.38
CA TRP A 165 -2.96 -7.81 -4.19
C TRP A 165 -3.87 -8.03 -2.97
N LEU A 166 -3.34 -8.67 -1.93
CA LEU A 166 -3.97 -8.71 -0.62
C LEU A 166 -3.53 -7.49 0.17
N SER A 167 -4.43 -6.55 0.43
CA SER A 167 -4.20 -5.38 1.27
C SER A 167 -4.59 -5.69 2.71
N CYS A 168 -3.69 -5.42 3.66
CA CYS A 168 -3.86 -5.74 5.07
C CYS A 168 -4.15 -4.48 5.89
N GLU A 169 -5.27 -4.44 6.63
CA GLU A 169 -5.50 -3.41 7.64
C GLU A 169 -4.71 -3.72 8.93
N GLU A 170 -3.76 -2.87 9.28
CA GLU A 170 -2.98 -2.95 10.53
C GLU A 170 -3.74 -2.25 11.67
N CYS A 171 -4.96 -2.69 11.95
CA CYS A 171 -5.76 -2.15 13.05
C CYS A 171 -6.75 -3.19 13.59
N PHE A 172 -7.36 -2.93 14.74
CA PHE A 172 -8.36 -3.84 15.32
C PHE A 172 -9.55 -3.06 15.91
N GLU A 173 -10.20 -2.29 15.05
CA GLU A 173 -11.21 -1.33 15.48
C GLU A 173 -12.62 -1.93 15.42
N SER A 174 -13.43 -1.61 16.44
CA SER A 174 -14.84 -2.03 16.48
C SER A 174 -15.76 -0.89 16.04
N PRO A 175 -16.98 -1.20 15.54
CA PRO A 175 -17.98 -0.18 15.25
C PRO A 175 -18.28 0.67 16.50
N GLY A 176 -18.60 1.94 16.27
CA GLY A 176 -18.96 2.89 17.32
C GLY A 176 -18.16 4.19 17.24
N THR A 177 -18.27 4.98 18.31
CA THR A 177 -17.56 6.25 18.45
C THR A 177 -16.32 6.05 19.32
N GLY A 178 -15.16 6.41 18.77
CA GLY A 178 -13.87 6.35 19.42
C GLY A 178 -13.10 7.67 19.33
N TRP A 179 -11.83 7.61 19.74
CA TRP A 179 -10.89 8.72 19.67
C TRP A 179 -9.60 8.27 19.00
N SER A 180 -9.17 8.98 17.96
CA SER A 180 -7.90 8.71 17.27
C SER A 180 -7.23 10.02 16.90
N VAL A 181 -5.93 10.12 17.19
CA VAL A 181 -5.06 11.29 16.90
C VAL A 181 -5.74 12.63 17.19
N GLY A 182 -6.31 12.77 18.39
CA GLY A 182 -6.90 14.04 18.82
C GLY A 182 -8.28 14.35 18.22
N ARG A 183 -8.96 13.37 17.60
CA ARG A 183 -10.26 13.54 16.95
C ARG A 183 -11.24 12.45 17.33
N ILE A 184 -12.52 12.81 17.36
CA ILE A 184 -13.62 11.84 17.44
C ILE A 184 -13.71 11.12 16.10
N VAL A 185 -13.74 9.80 16.13
CA VAL A 185 -13.91 8.92 14.97
C VAL A 185 -15.18 8.10 15.17
N ASN A 186 -15.97 7.93 14.11
CA ASN A 186 -17.13 7.04 14.07
C ASN A 186 -16.90 5.96 13.02
N ARG A 187 -17.23 4.72 13.37
CA ARG A 187 -17.13 3.55 12.50
C ARG A 187 -18.45 2.80 12.47
N GLU A 188 -18.87 2.40 11.28
CA GLU A 188 -20.04 1.56 11.05
C GLU A 188 -19.66 0.08 10.93
N ARG A 189 -18.39 -0.19 10.62
CA ARG A 189 -17.82 -1.52 10.42
C ARG A 189 -16.75 -1.82 11.46
N ALA A 190 -16.44 -3.11 11.58
CA ALA A 190 -15.22 -3.54 12.25
C ALA A 190 -14.07 -3.49 11.24
N HIS A 191 -12.87 -3.21 11.70
CA HIS A 191 -11.65 -3.22 10.89
C HIS A 191 -10.65 -4.27 11.41
N GLY A 192 -9.55 -4.42 10.68
CA GLY A 192 -8.52 -5.44 10.91
C GLY A 192 -8.71 -6.65 10.02
N TYR A 193 -9.07 -6.43 8.76
CA TYR A 193 -9.26 -7.49 7.78
C TYR A 193 -8.31 -7.36 6.60
N VAL A 194 -8.20 -8.45 5.85
CA VAL A 194 -7.57 -8.47 4.53
C VAL A 194 -8.62 -8.21 3.45
N PHE A 195 -8.25 -7.42 2.44
CA PHE A 195 -9.05 -7.13 1.25
C PHE A 195 -8.29 -7.53 -0.01
N GLU A 196 -8.99 -7.99 -1.03
CA GLU A 196 -8.36 -8.39 -2.29
C GLU A 196 -8.65 -7.39 -3.40
N VAL A 197 -7.57 -7.00 -4.10
CA VAL A 197 -7.62 -6.06 -5.24
C VAL A 197 -7.00 -6.75 -6.45
N PRO A 198 -7.81 -7.25 -7.41
CA PRO A 198 -7.29 -7.80 -8.65
C PRO A 198 -6.52 -6.74 -9.44
N ALA A 199 -5.29 -7.04 -9.86
CA ALA A 199 -4.43 -6.06 -10.52
C ALA A 199 -5.02 -5.58 -11.87
N GLU A 200 -5.72 -6.47 -12.58
CA GLU A 200 -6.35 -6.14 -13.86
C GLU A 200 -7.67 -5.37 -13.72
N HIS A 201 -8.26 -5.29 -12.51
CA HIS A 201 -9.48 -4.51 -12.29
C HIS A 201 -9.20 -3.03 -12.54
N ARG A 202 -10.15 -2.34 -13.21
CA ARG A 202 -10.03 -0.92 -13.54
C ARG A 202 -11.06 -0.12 -12.74
N GLY A 203 -10.58 0.72 -11.84
CA GLY A 203 -11.40 1.49 -10.88
C GLY A 203 -11.55 0.78 -9.54
N LEU A 204 -12.57 1.20 -8.78
CA LEU A 204 -12.86 0.68 -7.44
C LEU A 204 -13.42 -0.74 -7.48
N VAL A 205 -12.84 -1.61 -6.65
CA VAL A 205 -13.42 -2.93 -6.32
C VAL A 205 -14.57 -2.78 -5.33
N GLU A 206 -15.38 -3.84 -5.18
CA GLU A 206 -16.26 -3.94 -4.02
C GLU A 206 -15.40 -4.21 -2.77
N PRO A 207 -15.56 -3.43 -1.68
CA PRO A 207 -14.69 -3.53 -0.52
C PRO A 207 -15.13 -4.68 0.41
N GLU A 208 -14.98 -5.92 -0.06
CA GLU A 208 -15.37 -7.11 0.70
C GLU A 208 -14.21 -7.64 1.56
N PRO A 209 -14.33 -7.67 2.90
CA PRO A 209 -13.27 -8.22 3.75
C PRO A 209 -13.25 -9.75 3.66
N ILE A 210 -12.06 -10.32 3.53
CA ILE A 210 -11.84 -11.77 3.57
C ILE A 210 -11.84 -12.23 5.03
N ARG A 211 -13.02 -12.34 5.63
CA ARG A 211 -13.19 -12.72 7.04
C ARG A 211 -12.58 -14.08 7.40
N ALA A 212 -12.45 -14.98 6.42
CA ALA A 212 -11.80 -16.27 6.60
C ALA A 212 -10.30 -16.17 6.93
N MET A 213 -9.67 -15.02 6.65
CA MET A 213 -8.28 -14.72 7.01
C MET A 213 -8.14 -14.16 8.45
N GLY A 214 -9.21 -14.25 9.25
CA GLY A 214 -9.21 -13.77 10.63
C GLY A 214 -9.34 -12.25 10.73
N ARG A 215 -9.34 -11.76 11.98
CA ARG A 215 -9.36 -10.33 12.30
C ARG A 215 -8.31 -10.02 13.36
N PHE A 216 -7.30 -9.24 13.02
CA PHE A 216 -6.20 -8.80 13.88
C PHE A 216 -5.45 -7.65 13.19
N GLU A 217 -4.36 -7.15 13.77
CA GLU A 217 -3.52 -6.08 13.19
C GLU A 217 -2.62 -6.69 12.09
N HIS A 218 -3.18 -6.91 10.89
CA HIS A 218 -2.47 -7.58 9.80
C HIS A 218 -1.36 -6.70 9.23
N GLU A 219 -0.14 -7.23 9.19
CA GLU A 219 1.01 -6.57 8.54
C GLU A 219 1.19 -7.09 7.11
N ALA A 220 1.66 -8.33 6.94
CA ALA A 220 1.95 -8.93 5.65
C ALA A 220 1.17 -10.24 5.42
N ALA A 221 0.98 -10.59 4.15
CA ALA A 221 0.29 -11.80 3.72
C ALA A 221 1.08 -12.53 2.62
N ALA A 222 1.84 -13.56 2.97
CA ALA A 222 2.65 -14.32 2.03
C ALA A 222 1.90 -15.58 1.54
N VAL A 223 1.61 -15.64 0.24
CA VAL A 223 0.93 -16.80 -0.36
C VAL A 223 1.95 -17.82 -0.85
N HIS A 224 1.84 -19.07 -0.40
CA HIS A 224 2.61 -20.18 -0.93
C HIS A 224 1.98 -20.68 -2.25
N PRO A 225 2.62 -20.49 -3.43
CA PRO A 225 1.93 -20.64 -4.71
C PRO A 225 1.42 -22.06 -5.00
N ALA A 226 2.13 -23.08 -4.52
CA ALA A 226 1.78 -24.47 -4.81
C ALA A 226 0.57 -24.98 -4.02
N THR A 227 0.28 -24.41 -2.85
CA THR A 227 -0.78 -24.89 -1.95
C THR A 227 -1.88 -23.87 -1.68
N GLY A 228 -1.65 -22.59 -1.98
CA GLY A 228 -2.57 -21.50 -1.64
C GLY A 228 -2.61 -21.16 -0.14
N ILE A 229 -1.70 -21.71 0.67
CA ILE A 229 -1.59 -21.34 2.09
C ILE A 229 -1.12 -19.89 2.19
N VAL A 230 -1.82 -19.10 3.01
CA VAL A 230 -1.47 -17.70 3.28
C VAL A 230 -0.89 -17.62 4.69
N TYR A 231 0.38 -17.22 4.78
CA TYR A 231 1.03 -16.91 6.06
C TYR A 231 0.85 -15.43 6.35
N MET A 232 0.30 -15.11 7.51
CA MET A 232 0.01 -13.73 7.91
C MET A 232 0.73 -13.40 9.20
N THR A 233 1.14 -12.14 9.34
CA THR A 233 1.79 -11.60 10.54
C THR A 233 0.88 -10.60 11.23
N GLU A 234 0.97 -10.55 12.56
CA GLU A 234 0.29 -9.56 13.40
C GLU A 234 1.35 -8.59 13.96
N ASP A 235 1.29 -7.29 13.63
CA ASP A 235 2.22 -6.30 14.18
C ASP A 235 1.73 -5.75 15.52
N ARG A 236 1.79 -6.64 16.53
CA ARG A 236 1.46 -6.28 17.90
C ARG A 236 2.45 -6.88 18.87
N HIS A 237 2.88 -6.09 19.85
CA HIS A 237 3.79 -6.55 20.91
C HIS A 237 3.27 -7.77 21.69
N HIS A 238 1.95 -7.90 21.81
CA HIS A 238 1.29 -9.05 22.43
C HIS A 238 0.27 -9.61 21.44
N SER A 239 0.71 -10.61 20.68
CA SER A 239 -0.14 -11.38 19.77
C SER A 239 -1.17 -12.21 20.56
N LEU A 240 -2.30 -12.50 19.92
CA LEU A 240 -3.47 -13.21 20.49
C LEU A 240 -3.17 -14.60 21.08
#